data_AF-A0A558DKR8-F1
#
_entry.id   AF-A0A558DKR8-F1
#
_cell.length_a   1.000
_cell.length_b   1.000
_cell.length_c   1.000
_cell.angle_alpha   90.00
_cell.angle_beta   90.00
_cell.angle_gamma   90.00
#
_symmetry.space_group_name_H-M   'P 1'
#
loop_
_entity.id
_entity.type
_entity.pdbx_description
1 polymer ?
#
loop_
_entity_poly.entity_id
_entity_poly.type
_entity_poly.pdbx_seq_one_letter_code
_entity_poly.pdbx_strand_id
1 'polypeptide(L)'
;MSEPDDERRDVPPITPQMREAARGRPGGYLYAIDAAYDPYGDVPPHAIKGAFAVGEDGEIGQYQANPGYRPSAVEREPPANWIDHGMRLAMAGQLGREQFLRVIGGAVLSVLVSPERAPMLLDAEGGPCLWAYAAPAVAPRKLSTERVYLPRLLRLLPPEVSLLVNGTAGLQARVPVTDLLAALRTAHLLIDNPDGGFDVGPRVWVEQGARLAGLVDEETFTAIEQALAQWGRLSQTEPERSAAIRLGITAVEVLVRGGVRDTEVLAAAAVFRAVEPLHGGERDTLREAADGGARVPMLLRSATSPHLPNALELGREKLVYRVYVEHLRKMPWVVRAIVLANRIADIATPEVPATRRENRRYDLAGPLLSCARDFPERLRAQVAEYAGADPAGATPLPLGSQPPEVIISAAKAVDRVRATTGKLLEPVRVDDIGMAYRVRSDREPEHVHFVHKLCETVSSEIDYGAATEKYRARYGVFTLRPGQAA
;
A
#
# COMPACT_ATOMS: atom_id res chain seq x y z
N MET A 1 -29.95 -28.04 12.19
CA MET A 1 -28.82 -28.82 11.66
C MET A 1 -27.88 -27.80 11.07
N SER A 2 -26.89 -27.37 11.85
CA SER A 2 -25.92 -26.35 11.45
C SER A 2 -24.74 -27.07 10.81
N GLU A 3 -24.42 -26.74 9.56
CA GLU A 3 -23.22 -27.29 8.90
C GLU A 3 -21.95 -26.57 9.40
N PRO A 4 -20.82 -27.29 9.52
CA PRO A 4 -19.56 -26.77 10.04
C PRO A 4 -18.69 -26.26 8.88
N ASP A 5 -18.58 -24.93 8.73
CA ASP A 5 -17.73 -24.32 7.68
C ASP A 5 -16.55 -23.53 8.27
N ASP A 6 -16.19 -23.76 9.55
CA ASP A 6 -15.16 -22.99 10.27
C ASP A 6 -13.83 -23.74 10.51
N GLU A 7 -13.73 -25.04 10.24
CA GLU A 7 -12.56 -25.84 10.65
C GLU A 7 -11.35 -25.81 9.69
N ARG A 8 -11.46 -25.18 8.50
CA ARG A 8 -10.36 -25.18 7.52
C ARG A 8 -9.34 -24.03 7.66
N ARG A 9 -9.43 -23.18 8.69
CA ARG A 9 -8.60 -21.96 8.78
C ARG A 9 -7.40 -21.99 9.75
N ASP A 10 -7.23 -22.99 10.61
CA ASP A 10 -6.23 -22.94 11.70
C ASP A 10 -5.09 -23.97 11.62
N VAL A 11 -4.80 -24.55 10.46
CA VAL A 11 -3.63 -25.43 10.29
C VAL A 11 -2.37 -24.58 10.00
N PRO A 12 -1.33 -24.62 10.86
CA PRO A 12 -0.09 -23.90 10.58
C PRO A 12 0.58 -24.37 9.27
N PRO A 13 1.17 -23.47 8.47
CA PRO A 13 1.89 -23.87 7.27
C PRO A 13 3.12 -24.72 7.61
N ILE A 14 3.32 -25.82 6.88
CA ILE A 14 4.49 -26.68 7.05
C ILE A 14 5.71 -25.99 6.44
N THR A 15 6.69 -25.63 7.27
CA THR A 15 7.93 -24.96 6.84
C THR A 15 9.04 -25.96 6.50
N PRO A 16 10.09 -25.55 5.75
CA PRO A 16 11.27 -26.38 5.54
C PRO A 16 11.95 -26.81 6.85
N GLN A 17 12.02 -25.93 7.85
CA GLN A 17 12.59 -26.28 9.16
C GLN A 17 11.75 -27.33 9.88
N MET A 18 10.42 -27.29 9.77
CA MET A 18 9.56 -28.34 10.34
C MET A 18 9.87 -29.69 9.70
N ARG A 19 10.05 -29.76 8.38
CA ARG A 19 10.39 -31.01 7.68
C ARG A 19 11.75 -31.57 8.12
N GLU A 20 12.71 -30.69 8.35
CA GLU A 20 14.02 -31.08 8.88
C GLU A 20 13.91 -31.61 10.32
N ALA A 21 13.14 -30.92 11.18
CA ALA A 21 12.86 -31.36 12.54
C ALA A 21 12.11 -32.70 12.60
N ALA A 22 11.16 -32.93 11.67
CA ALA A 22 10.41 -34.18 11.54
C ALA A 22 11.32 -35.36 11.21
N ARG A 23 12.26 -35.18 10.27
CA ARG A 23 13.28 -36.19 9.95
C ARG A 23 14.15 -36.58 11.14
N GLY A 24 14.35 -35.66 12.09
CA GLY A 24 15.06 -35.92 13.34
C GLY A 24 14.20 -36.59 14.45
N ARG A 25 12.89 -36.75 14.24
CA ARG A 25 11.94 -37.31 15.23
C ARG A 25 10.91 -38.29 14.60
N PRO A 26 11.33 -39.40 13.97
CA PRO A 26 10.41 -40.40 13.45
C PRO A 26 9.48 -40.97 14.53
N GLY A 27 8.21 -41.19 14.19
CA GLY A 27 7.19 -41.70 15.12
C GLY A 27 6.77 -40.73 16.24
N GLY A 28 7.23 -39.47 16.18
CA GLY A 28 6.98 -38.44 17.20
C GLY A 28 5.89 -37.43 16.82
N TYR A 29 5.96 -36.26 17.46
CA TYR A 29 5.08 -35.13 17.18
C TYR A 29 5.89 -33.84 17.05
N LEU A 30 5.42 -32.93 16.18
CA LEU A 30 5.84 -31.54 16.13
C LEU A 30 4.74 -30.65 16.65
N TYR A 31 4.96 -30.02 17.80
CA TYR A 31 4.00 -29.11 18.41
C TYR A 31 4.03 -27.73 17.74
N ALA A 32 2.85 -27.21 17.43
CA ALA A 32 2.65 -25.81 17.07
C ALA A 32 2.36 -25.02 18.35
N ILE A 33 3.22 -24.06 18.66
CA ILE A 33 3.17 -23.29 19.91
C ILE A 33 2.74 -21.85 19.61
N ASP A 34 1.95 -21.27 20.50
CA ASP A 34 1.58 -19.86 20.49
C ASP A 34 2.82 -18.96 20.48
N ALA A 35 2.85 -17.99 19.56
CA ALA A 35 4.05 -17.20 19.32
C ALA A 35 4.52 -16.40 20.55
N ALA A 36 3.65 -16.14 21.53
CA ALA A 36 4.03 -15.45 22.76
C ALA A 36 4.85 -16.29 23.76
N TYR A 37 5.07 -17.58 23.48
CA TYR A 37 5.77 -18.51 24.37
C TYR A 37 7.04 -19.04 23.73
N ASP A 38 8.09 -19.24 24.53
CA ASP A 38 9.34 -19.87 24.09
C ASP A 38 9.10 -21.35 23.75
N PRO A 39 9.25 -21.76 22.48
CA PRO A 39 8.99 -23.14 22.07
C PRO A 39 9.99 -24.15 22.66
N TYR A 40 11.12 -23.69 23.21
CA TYR A 40 12.13 -24.53 23.86
C TYR A 40 12.05 -24.48 25.39
N GLY A 41 11.15 -23.66 25.95
CA GLY A 41 10.95 -23.51 27.39
C GLY A 41 9.78 -24.35 27.93
N ASP A 42 9.35 -24.02 29.15
CA ASP A 42 8.16 -24.60 29.78
C ASP A 42 6.89 -24.00 29.15
N VAL A 43 6.33 -24.71 28.17
CA VAL A 43 5.14 -24.30 27.43
C VAL A 43 3.90 -24.84 28.13
N PRO A 44 3.01 -23.98 28.66
CA PRO A 44 1.81 -24.46 29.34
C PRO A 44 0.84 -25.11 28.32
N PRO A 45 0.03 -26.11 28.73
CA PRO A 45 -0.83 -26.84 27.79
C PRO A 45 -1.80 -25.97 26.99
N HIS A 46 -2.27 -24.86 27.54
CA HIS A 46 -3.15 -23.93 26.84
C HIS A 46 -2.44 -23.08 25.77
N ALA A 47 -1.10 -23.05 25.74
CA ALA A 47 -0.31 -22.33 24.75
C ALA A 47 0.08 -23.20 23.54
N ILE A 48 -0.24 -24.49 23.56
CA ILE A 48 -0.04 -25.39 22.42
C ILE A 48 -1.25 -25.24 21.50
N LYS A 49 -1.04 -24.82 20.25
CA LYS A 49 -2.11 -24.70 19.23
C LYS A 49 -2.60 -26.06 18.76
N GLY A 50 -1.67 -27.02 18.68
CA GLY A 50 -1.90 -28.36 18.19
C GLY A 50 -0.58 -29.07 17.93
N ALA A 51 -0.64 -30.23 17.27
CA ALA A 51 0.53 -31.01 16.92
C ALA A 51 0.38 -31.67 15.56
N PHE A 52 1.48 -31.76 14.82
CA PHE A 52 1.58 -32.62 13.65
C PHE A 52 2.13 -33.98 14.07
N ALA A 53 1.46 -35.06 13.70
CA ALA A 53 2.04 -36.40 13.82
C ALA A 53 3.21 -36.56 12.84
N VAL A 54 4.30 -37.20 13.24
CA VAL A 54 5.44 -37.51 12.39
C VAL A 54 5.45 -39.01 12.09
N GLY A 55 5.49 -39.37 10.82
CA GLY A 55 5.56 -40.77 10.39
C GLY A 55 6.89 -41.43 10.77
N GLU A 56 6.94 -42.76 10.68
CA GLU A 56 8.17 -43.55 10.85
C GLU A 56 9.24 -43.23 9.78
N ASP A 57 8.82 -42.70 8.65
CA ASP A 57 9.68 -42.18 7.57
C ASP A 57 10.19 -40.75 7.84
N GLY A 58 9.76 -40.12 8.93
CA GLY A 58 10.10 -38.73 9.25
C GLY A 58 9.28 -37.71 8.47
N GLU A 59 8.23 -38.11 7.76
CA GLU A 59 7.34 -37.18 7.07
C GLU A 59 6.26 -36.60 8.00
N ILE A 60 5.85 -35.35 7.72
CA ILE A 60 4.85 -34.64 8.52
C ILE A 60 3.45 -35.09 8.07
N GLY A 61 2.72 -35.70 9.00
CA GLY A 61 1.36 -36.19 8.83
C GLY A 61 0.28 -35.17 9.20
N GLN A 62 -0.88 -35.67 9.65
CA GLN A 62 -2.03 -34.83 9.95
C GLN A 62 -1.79 -33.92 11.17
N TYR A 63 -2.36 -32.72 11.08
CA TYR A 63 -2.43 -31.78 12.19
C TYR A 63 -3.63 -32.10 13.08
N GLN A 64 -3.38 -32.14 14.39
CA GLN A 64 -4.41 -32.24 15.42
C GLN A 64 -4.42 -30.95 16.24
N ALA A 65 -5.49 -30.18 16.11
CA ALA A 65 -5.69 -28.98 16.91
C ALA A 65 -5.87 -29.33 18.39
N ASN A 66 -5.35 -28.50 19.29
CA ASN A 66 -5.52 -28.65 20.73
C ASN A 66 -6.81 -27.95 21.18
N PRO A 67 -7.84 -28.69 21.64
CA PRO A 67 -9.09 -28.07 22.10
C PRO A 67 -8.91 -27.21 23.36
N GLY A 68 -7.80 -27.38 24.09
CA GLY A 68 -7.43 -26.56 25.24
C GLY A 68 -6.68 -25.27 24.88
N TYR A 69 -6.41 -25.01 23.60
CA TYR A 69 -5.67 -23.84 23.15
C TYR A 69 -6.41 -22.54 23.51
N ARG A 70 -5.68 -21.60 24.11
CA ARG A 70 -6.14 -20.24 24.42
C ARG A 70 -5.17 -19.25 23.79
N PRO A 71 -5.52 -18.64 22.65
CA PRO A 71 -4.65 -17.71 21.94
C PRO A 71 -4.18 -16.57 22.84
N SER A 72 -2.90 -16.20 22.76
CA SER A 72 -2.33 -15.03 23.42
C SER A 72 -2.85 -13.73 22.81
N ALA A 73 -2.53 -12.59 23.43
CA ALA A 73 -2.84 -11.29 22.83
C ALA A 73 -2.15 -11.12 21.46
N VAL A 74 -0.94 -11.67 21.29
CA VAL A 74 -0.21 -11.62 20.03
C VAL A 74 -0.93 -12.39 18.92
N GLU A 75 -1.58 -13.51 19.25
CA GLU A 75 -2.35 -14.29 18.26
C GLU A 75 -3.73 -13.68 17.97
N ARG A 76 -4.35 -13.00 18.94
CA ARG A 76 -5.70 -12.42 18.78
C ARG A 76 -5.71 -11.07 18.08
N GLU A 77 -4.77 -10.20 18.44
CA GLU A 77 -4.73 -8.84 17.89
C GLU A 77 -4.09 -8.92 16.51
N PRO A 78 -4.64 -8.31 15.45
CA PRO A 78 -3.94 -8.21 14.17
C PRO A 78 -2.69 -7.31 14.31
N PRO A 79 -1.64 -7.51 13.50
CA PRO A 79 -0.50 -6.60 13.49
C PRO A 79 -0.94 -5.21 13.06
N ALA A 80 -0.38 -4.17 13.68
CA ALA A 80 -0.69 -2.78 13.34
C ALA A 80 -0.21 -2.39 11.92
N ASN A 81 0.90 -2.99 11.47
CA ASN A 81 1.43 -2.85 10.12
C ASN A 81 2.47 -3.95 9.82
N TRP A 82 3.15 -3.84 8.68
CA TRP A 82 4.17 -4.80 8.24
C TRP A 82 5.40 -4.89 9.16
N ILE A 83 5.73 -3.84 9.93
CA ILE A 83 6.84 -3.85 10.89
C ILE A 83 6.46 -4.74 12.06
N ASP A 84 5.28 -4.49 12.64
CA ASP A 84 4.70 -5.28 13.72
C ASP A 84 4.49 -6.75 13.28
N HIS A 85 4.05 -6.97 12.04
CA HIS A 85 4.00 -8.30 11.44
C HIS A 85 5.39 -8.95 11.37
N GLY A 86 6.42 -8.23 10.91
CA GLY A 86 7.80 -8.70 10.88
C GLY A 86 8.33 -9.04 12.28
N MET A 87 7.98 -8.26 13.31
CA MET A 87 8.31 -8.54 14.70
C MET A 87 7.68 -9.86 15.17
N ARG A 88 6.41 -10.10 14.83
CA ARG A 88 5.71 -11.35 15.16
C ARG A 88 6.29 -12.56 14.44
N LEU A 89 6.62 -12.42 13.14
CA LEU A 89 7.29 -13.48 12.39
C LEU A 89 8.66 -13.79 12.97
N ALA A 90 9.43 -12.77 13.38
CA ALA A 90 10.72 -12.95 14.02
C ALA A 90 10.59 -13.67 15.38
N MET A 91 9.63 -13.27 16.20
CA MET A 91 9.32 -13.92 17.48
C MET A 91 8.88 -15.38 17.29
N ALA A 92 8.10 -15.66 16.25
CA ALA A 92 7.69 -17.01 15.88
C ALA A 92 8.80 -17.85 15.21
N GLY A 93 10.01 -17.30 15.04
CA GLY A 93 11.13 -17.97 14.35
C GLY A 93 10.95 -18.12 12.84
N GLN A 94 9.93 -17.48 12.26
CA GLN A 94 9.58 -17.53 10.83
C GLN A 94 10.32 -16.47 10.00
N LEU A 95 10.92 -15.47 10.66
CA LEU A 95 11.76 -14.46 10.02
C LEU A 95 13.14 -14.44 10.69
N GLY A 96 14.19 -14.67 9.89
CA GLY A 96 15.56 -14.68 10.41
C GLY A 96 16.02 -13.28 10.85
N ARG A 97 16.97 -13.22 11.79
CA ARG A 97 17.51 -11.96 12.35
C ARG A 97 17.90 -10.94 11.27
N GLU A 98 18.69 -11.34 10.28
CA GLU A 98 19.13 -10.42 9.21
C GLU A 98 17.96 -9.90 8.35
N GLN A 99 16.95 -10.73 8.09
CA GLN A 99 15.76 -10.31 7.37
C GLN A 99 14.95 -9.31 8.21
N PHE A 100 14.81 -9.57 9.51
CA PHE A 100 14.15 -8.67 10.44
C PHE A 100 14.88 -7.32 10.59
N LEU A 101 16.21 -7.34 10.68
CA LEU A 101 17.01 -6.11 10.72
C LEU A 101 16.87 -5.29 9.43
N ARG A 102 16.72 -5.93 8.27
CA ARG A 102 16.43 -5.21 7.01
C ARG A 102 15.03 -4.61 6.98
N VAL A 103 14.04 -5.31 7.53
CA VAL A 103 12.66 -4.81 7.70
C VAL A 103 12.69 -3.52 8.53
N ILE A 104 13.34 -3.54 9.71
CA ILE A 104 13.46 -2.36 10.57
C ILE A 104 14.32 -1.28 9.92
N GLY A 105 15.48 -1.66 9.37
CA GLY A 105 16.48 -0.73 8.85
C GLY A 105 15.98 0.15 7.70
N GLY A 106 14.92 -0.23 6.99
CA GLY A 106 14.28 0.58 5.95
C GLY A 106 12.93 1.20 6.36
N ALA A 107 12.56 1.13 7.64
CA ALA A 107 11.23 1.47 8.11
C ALA A 107 11.03 2.97 8.40
N VAL A 108 9.77 3.40 8.31
CA VAL A 108 9.28 4.62 8.97
C VAL A 108 8.68 4.20 10.31
N LEU A 109 9.25 4.68 11.40
CA LEU A 109 8.82 4.36 12.76
C LEU A 109 8.25 5.61 13.45
N SER A 110 7.37 5.40 14.43
CA SER A 110 6.90 6.49 15.28
C SER A 110 7.87 6.62 16.45
N VAL A 111 8.79 7.58 16.39
CA VAL A 111 9.86 7.80 17.37
C VAL A 111 9.37 8.73 18.47
N LEU A 112 9.69 8.42 19.72
CA LEU A 112 9.42 9.29 20.86
C LEU A 112 10.19 10.60 20.75
N VAL A 113 9.50 11.73 20.89
CA VAL A 113 10.09 13.06 20.81
C VAL A 113 9.82 13.90 22.05
N SER A 114 10.69 14.90 22.28
CA SER A 114 10.50 15.93 23.29
C SER A 114 9.38 16.90 22.92
N PRO A 115 8.94 17.80 23.82
CA PRO A 115 8.01 18.88 23.48
C PRO A 115 8.49 19.77 22.32
N GLU A 116 9.80 19.89 22.15
CA GLU A 116 10.47 20.61 21.06
C GLU A 116 10.62 19.76 19.79
N ARG A 117 10.04 18.56 19.75
CA ARG A 117 10.05 17.60 18.64
C ARG A 117 11.42 16.98 18.33
N ALA A 118 12.35 17.02 19.29
CA ALA A 118 13.64 16.34 19.14
C ALA A 118 13.54 14.85 19.55
N PRO A 119 14.13 13.90 18.80
CA PRO A 119 14.18 12.48 19.21
C PRO A 119 14.81 12.30 20.59
N MET A 120 14.17 11.51 21.44
CA MET A 120 14.63 11.29 22.82
C MET A 120 15.37 9.96 22.98
N LEU A 121 16.59 10.01 23.52
CA LEU A 121 17.29 8.85 24.04
C LEU A 121 16.95 8.68 25.51
N LEU A 122 16.53 7.47 25.89
CA LEU A 122 16.20 7.11 27.25
C LEU A 122 17.18 6.07 27.77
N ASP A 123 17.63 6.24 29.01
CA ASP A 123 18.44 5.23 29.67
C ASP A 123 17.60 3.97 29.92
N ALA A 124 18.15 2.83 29.51
CA ALA A 124 17.55 1.52 29.72
C ALA A 124 18.63 0.52 30.18
N GLU A 125 18.19 -0.59 30.76
CA GLU A 125 19.07 -1.70 31.09
C GLU A 125 19.76 -2.19 29.81
N GLY A 126 21.10 -2.14 29.75
CA GLY A 126 21.87 -2.46 28.53
C GLY A 126 22.26 -1.25 27.66
N GLY A 127 22.08 -0.02 28.14
CA GLY A 127 22.55 1.21 27.48
C GLY A 127 21.43 2.10 26.93
N PRO A 128 21.78 3.27 26.36
CA PRO A 128 20.82 4.26 25.89
C PRO A 128 19.97 3.69 24.74
N CYS A 129 18.67 3.97 24.79
CA CYS A 129 17.69 3.48 23.83
C CYS A 129 16.93 4.63 23.17
N LEU A 130 16.82 4.58 21.84
CA LEU A 130 15.81 5.34 21.12
C LEU A 130 14.50 4.56 21.14
N TRP A 131 13.46 5.15 21.72
CA TRP A 131 12.15 4.52 21.78
C TRP A 131 11.35 4.79 20.52
N ALA A 132 10.87 3.72 19.89
CA ALA A 132 10.09 3.77 18.68
C ALA A 132 8.89 2.82 18.76
N TYR A 133 7.86 3.13 18.00
CA TYR A 133 6.63 2.34 17.89
C TYR A 133 6.42 1.97 16.44
N ALA A 134 5.99 0.72 16.20
CA ALA A 134 5.69 0.22 14.87
C ALA A 134 4.63 1.09 14.19
N ALA A 135 3.62 1.56 14.93
CA ALA A 135 2.62 2.52 14.46
C ALA A 135 2.25 3.54 15.56
N PRO A 136 1.74 4.74 15.19
CA PRO A 136 1.33 5.75 16.17
C PRO A 136 0.25 5.23 17.13
N ALA A 137 -0.65 4.36 16.66
CA ALA A 137 -1.72 3.77 17.47
C ALA A 137 -1.21 2.83 18.58
N VAL A 138 0.04 2.34 18.46
CA VAL A 138 0.69 1.51 19.48
C VAL A 138 1.28 2.38 20.60
N ALA A 139 1.60 3.65 20.31
CA ALA A 139 2.17 4.54 21.30
C ALA A 139 1.14 4.89 22.40
N PRO A 140 1.56 4.90 23.69
CA PRO A 140 0.73 5.40 24.77
C PRO A 140 0.22 6.81 24.49
N ARG A 141 -1.09 7.05 24.69
CA ARG A 141 -1.75 8.34 24.36
C ARG A 141 -1.14 9.59 24.99
N LYS A 142 -0.34 9.45 26.05
CA LYS A 142 0.33 10.55 26.76
C LYS A 142 1.68 10.93 26.15
N LEU A 143 2.20 10.13 25.23
CA LEU A 143 3.51 10.34 24.62
C LEU A 143 3.34 10.99 23.25
N SER A 144 4.25 11.90 22.94
CA SER A 144 4.35 12.52 21.62
C SER A 144 5.33 11.73 20.78
N THR A 145 4.88 11.31 19.60
CA THR A 145 5.72 10.58 18.64
C THR A 145 5.70 11.29 17.30
N GLU A 146 6.84 11.30 16.62
CA GLU A 146 6.92 11.71 15.22
C GLU A 146 7.26 10.53 14.32
N ARG A 147 6.71 10.53 13.11
CA ARG A 147 7.09 9.55 12.10
C ARG A 147 8.48 9.93 11.59
N VAL A 148 9.43 9.02 11.73
CA VAL A 148 10.82 9.22 11.32
C VAL A 148 11.24 8.06 10.42
N TYR A 149 11.85 8.38 9.28
CA TYR A 149 12.53 7.40 8.46
C TYR A 149 13.83 7.00 9.16
N LEU A 150 13.88 5.78 9.70
CA LEU A 150 14.97 5.31 10.55
C LEU A 150 16.37 5.46 9.90
N PRO A 151 16.58 5.11 8.63
CA PRO A 151 17.76 5.43 7.83
C PRO A 151 18.39 6.81 8.07
N ARG A 152 17.58 7.86 8.09
CA ARG A 152 18.05 9.24 8.30
C ARG A 152 18.55 9.44 9.73
N LEU A 153 17.84 8.86 10.69
CA LEU A 153 18.18 8.95 12.09
C LEU A 153 19.43 8.13 12.44
N LEU A 154 19.64 6.97 11.79
CA LEU A 154 20.81 6.12 12.01
C LEU A 154 22.14 6.86 11.78
N ARG A 155 22.16 7.89 10.92
CA ARG A 155 23.34 8.75 10.68
C ARG A 155 23.73 9.60 11.89
N LEU A 156 22.76 9.85 12.78
CA LEU A 156 22.89 10.75 13.94
C LEU A 156 23.01 10.00 15.26
N LEU A 157 22.70 8.69 15.28
CA LEU A 157 22.72 7.89 16.49
C LEU A 157 24.14 7.40 16.81
N PRO A 158 24.59 7.54 18.07
CA PRO A 158 25.83 6.90 18.53
C PRO A 158 25.77 5.37 18.40
N PRO A 159 26.92 4.70 18.17
CA PRO A 159 26.97 3.24 17.98
C PRO A 159 26.51 2.45 19.22
N GLU A 160 26.64 3.01 20.42
CA GLU A 160 26.19 2.41 21.68
C GLU A 160 24.66 2.43 21.86
N VAL A 161 23.93 3.18 21.04
CA VAL A 161 22.47 3.27 21.13
C VAL A 161 21.82 2.00 20.60
N SER A 162 20.77 1.56 21.29
CA SER A 162 19.83 0.56 20.76
C SER A 162 18.52 1.23 20.35
N LEU A 163 17.87 0.71 19.31
CA LEU A 163 16.49 1.02 18.98
C LEU A 163 15.58 0.06 19.76
N LEU A 164 14.64 0.59 20.54
CA LEU A 164 13.59 -0.20 21.18
C LEU A 164 12.28 -0.01 20.40
N VAL A 165 11.95 -0.98 19.54
CA VAL A 165 10.72 -0.97 18.72
C VAL A 165 9.60 -1.67 19.47
N ASN A 166 8.49 -0.97 19.65
CA ASN A 166 7.30 -1.44 20.33
C ASN A 166 6.18 -1.75 19.32
N GLY A 167 5.66 -2.97 19.36
CA GLY A 167 4.56 -3.48 18.55
C GLY A 167 3.26 -3.65 19.35
N THR A 168 2.23 -4.21 18.70
CA THR A 168 0.96 -4.51 19.37
C THR A 168 1.11 -5.65 20.39
N ALA A 169 0.09 -5.88 21.22
CA ALA A 169 0.09 -6.92 22.25
C ALA A 169 1.31 -6.89 23.22
N GLY A 170 1.96 -5.73 23.36
CA GLY A 170 3.14 -5.57 24.23
C GLY A 170 4.45 -6.10 23.64
N LEU A 171 4.49 -6.42 22.34
CA LEU A 171 5.69 -6.93 21.67
C LEU A 171 6.81 -5.88 21.67
N GLN A 172 8.03 -6.27 22.00
CA GLN A 172 9.19 -5.38 22.00
C GLN A 172 10.39 -6.05 21.32
N ALA A 173 11.12 -5.27 20.52
CA ALA A 173 12.38 -5.67 19.93
C ALA A 173 13.45 -4.63 20.25
N ARG A 174 14.51 -5.05 20.94
CA ARG A 174 15.72 -4.24 21.14
C ARG A 174 16.72 -4.58 20.06
N VAL A 175 17.15 -3.55 19.32
CA VAL A 175 18.03 -3.71 18.18
C VAL A 175 19.22 -2.74 18.29
N PRO A 176 20.45 -3.23 18.49
CA PRO A 176 21.63 -2.37 18.49
C PRO A 176 21.79 -1.62 17.16
N VAL A 177 22.15 -0.33 17.20
CA VAL A 177 22.40 0.46 15.99
C VAL A 177 23.52 -0.15 15.15
N THR A 178 24.56 -0.69 15.80
CA THR A 178 25.66 -1.39 15.12
C THR A 178 25.17 -2.57 14.27
N ASP A 179 24.19 -3.32 14.75
CA ASP A 179 23.65 -4.49 14.05
C ASP A 179 22.77 -4.07 12.87
N LEU A 180 22.00 -2.99 13.02
CA LEU A 180 21.25 -2.39 11.91
C LEU A 180 22.19 -1.92 10.81
N LEU A 181 23.26 -1.21 11.17
CA LEU A 181 24.25 -0.76 10.20
C LEU A 181 24.95 -1.95 9.53
N ALA A 182 25.34 -2.98 10.27
CA ALA A 182 25.91 -4.19 9.69
C ALA A 182 24.94 -4.86 8.70
N ALA A 183 23.66 -5.02 9.07
CA ALA A 183 22.66 -5.64 8.21
C ALA A 183 22.38 -4.81 6.95
N LEU A 184 22.31 -3.48 7.06
CA LEU A 184 22.13 -2.59 5.91
C LEU A 184 23.35 -2.61 4.98
N ARG A 185 24.56 -2.74 5.53
CA ARG A 185 25.80 -2.86 4.73
C ARG A 185 25.81 -4.16 3.93
N THR A 186 25.48 -5.27 4.58
CA THR A 186 25.34 -6.59 3.92
C THR A 186 24.25 -6.56 2.85
N ALA A 187 23.19 -5.77 3.05
CA ALA A 187 22.12 -5.59 2.07
C ALA A 187 22.48 -4.62 0.92
N HIS A 188 23.68 -4.03 0.90
CA HIS A 188 24.06 -2.96 -0.02
C HIS A 188 23.11 -1.75 0.01
N LEU A 189 22.53 -1.47 1.18
CA LEU A 189 21.67 -0.32 1.45
C LEU A 189 22.41 0.78 2.24
N LEU A 190 23.69 0.58 2.59
CA LEU A 190 24.57 1.63 3.08
C LEU A 190 25.50 2.07 1.97
N ILE A 191 25.54 3.39 1.73
CA ILE A 191 26.38 4.00 0.71
C ILE A 191 27.30 4.98 1.41
N ASP A 192 28.59 4.64 1.47
CA ASP A 192 29.58 5.53 2.06
C ASP A 192 29.75 6.78 1.18
N ASN A 193 29.72 7.95 1.81
CA ASN A 193 29.85 9.22 1.11
C ASN A 193 31.33 9.57 0.94
N PRO A 194 31.73 10.15 -0.21
CA PRO A 194 33.13 10.51 -0.46
C PRO A 194 33.66 11.55 0.55
N ASP A 195 32.79 12.40 1.10
CA ASP A 195 33.14 13.42 2.10
C ASP A 195 33.07 12.91 3.56
N GLY A 196 32.83 11.61 3.75
CA GLY A 196 32.65 10.98 5.05
C GLY A 196 31.17 10.80 5.46
N GLY A 197 30.92 9.83 6.33
CA GLY A 197 29.57 9.38 6.69
C GLY A 197 28.98 8.42 5.66
N PHE A 198 27.70 8.11 5.81
CA PHE A 198 26.98 7.20 4.94
C PHE A 198 25.56 7.70 4.67
N ASP A 199 25.02 7.37 3.51
CA ASP A 199 23.60 7.42 3.21
C ASP A 199 22.97 6.03 3.29
N VAL A 200 21.68 5.98 3.55
CA VAL A 200 20.94 4.74 3.73
C VAL A 200 19.79 4.66 2.72
N GLY A 201 19.71 3.54 2.02
CA GLY A 201 18.73 3.24 0.98
C GLY A 201 19.38 2.67 -0.28
N PRO A 202 18.58 2.29 -1.29
CA PRO A 202 19.12 1.89 -2.58
C PRO A 202 19.92 3.02 -3.21
N ARG A 203 20.92 2.66 -4.02
CA ARG A 203 21.73 3.63 -4.75
C ARG A 203 20.93 4.66 -5.56
N VAL A 204 19.86 4.22 -6.19
CA VAL A 204 18.95 5.14 -6.92
C VAL A 204 18.33 6.18 -5.99
N TRP A 205 18.00 5.84 -4.74
CA TRP A 205 17.46 6.80 -3.78
C TRP A 205 18.52 7.83 -3.40
N VAL A 206 19.74 7.41 -3.07
CA VAL A 206 20.82 8.33 -2.70
C VAL A 206 21.12 9.32 -3.84
N GLU A 207 21.19 8.82 -5.08
CA GLU A 207 21.38 9.66 -6.27
C GLU A 207 20.21 10.64 -6.50
N GLN A 208 18.97 10.18 -6.37
CA GLN A 208 17.79 11.05 -6.57
C GLN A 208 17.51 11.98 -5.36
N GLY A 209 17.93 11.59 -4.17
CA GLY A 209 17.79 12.37 -2.93
C GLY A 209 18.62 13.65 -3.01
N ALA A 210 19.87 13.57 -3.48
CA ALA A 210 20.69 14.75 -3.71
C ALA A 210 20.03 15.75 -4.68
N ARG A 211 19.43 15.25 -5.76
CA ARG A 211 18.66 16.07 -6.71
C ARG A 211 17.42 16.69 -6.06
N LEU A 212 16.68 15.91 -5.27
CA LEU A 212 15.48 16.38 -4.58
C LEU A 212 15.78 17.44 -3.52
N ALA A 213 16.87 17.29 -2.76
CA ALA A 213 17.30 18.25 -1.74
C ALA A 213 17.62 19.63 -2.33
N GLY A 214 18.01 19.71 -3.61
CA GLY A 214 18.17 20.98 -4.32
C GLY A 214 16.86 21.61 -4.82
N LEU A 215 15.74 20.88 -4.77
CA LEU A 215 14.45 21.30 -5.35
C LEU A 215 13.44 21.76 -4.30
N VAL A 216 13.47 21.18 -3.11
CA VAL A 216 12.45 21.38 -2.06
C VAL A 216 13.08 21.68 -0.71
N ASP A 217 12.30 22.26 0.21
CA ASP A 217 12.72 22.43 1.59
C ASP A 217 12.80 21.09 2.35
N GLU A 218 13.42 21.12 3.53
CA GLU A 218 13.67 19.93 4.35
C GLU A 218 12.37 19.24 4.81
N GLU A 219 11.33 20.00 5.11
CA GLU A 219 10.02 19.45 5.49
C GLU A 219 9.41 18.65 4.34
N THR A 220 9.44 19.22 3.13
CA THR A 220 8.94 18.58 1.92
C THR A 220 9.78 17.37 1.53
N PHE A 221 11.11 17.48 1.62
CA PHE A 221 12.02 16.37 1.40
C PHE A 221 11.67 15.19 2.30
N THR A 222 11.51 15.46 3.61
CA THR A 222 11.15 14.46 4.62
C THR A 222 9.81 13.81 4.30
N ALA A 223 8.80 14.58 3.90
CA ALA A 223 7.49 14.02 3.54
C ALA A 223 7.55 13.10 2.31
N ILE A 224 8.34 13.47 1.29
CA ILE A 224 8.56 12.63 0.10
C ILE A 224 9.31 11.35 0.46
N GLU A 225 10.36 11.47 1.28
CA GLU A 225 11.14 10.32 1.77
C GLU A 225 10.25 9.34 2.54
N GLN A 226 9.42 9.84 3.46
CA GLN A 226 8.45 9.02 4.20
C GLN A 226 7.46 8.33 3.27
N ALA A 227 6.93 9.04 2.27
CA ALA A 227 6.00 8.47 1.31
C ALA A 227 6.67 7.36 0.48
N LEU A 228 7.89 7.58 0.00
CA LEU A 228 8.66 6.59 -0.77
C LEU A 228 9.00 5.37 0.08
N ALA A 229 9.38 5.55 1.34
CA ALA A 229 9.61 4.45 2.27
C ALA A 229 8.34 3.62 2.47
N GLN A 230 7.20 4.30 2.64
CA GLN A 230 5.91 3.67 2.90
C GLN A 230 5.33 2.93 1.67
N TRP A 231 5.31 3.57 0.50
CA TRP A 231 4.63 3.04 -0.69
C TRP A 231 5.56 2.71 -1.85
N GLY A 232 6.64 3.47 -2.01
CA GLY A 232 7.69 3.16 -2.98
C GLY A 232 8.47 1.89 -2.64
N ARG A 233 8.33 1.38 -1.40
CA ARG A 233 9.03 0.21 -0.86
C ARG A 233 10.53 0.33 -1.11
N LEU A 234 11.12 1.43 -0.62
CA LEU A 234 12.53 1.80 -0.80
C LEU A 234 13.51 0.65 -0.52
N SER A 235 13.19 -0.36 0.28
CA SER A 235 14.09 -1.49 0.56
C SER A 235 14.20 -2.55 -0.55
N GLN A 236 13.46 -2.44 -1.66
CA GLN A 236 13.40 -3.47 -2.70
C GLN A 236 14.06 -2.98 -4.02
N THR A 237 15.05 -3.72 -4.50
CA THR A 237 16.03 -3.27 -5.52
C THR A 237 15.73 -3.74 -6.95
N GLU A 238 14.46 -3.89 -7.33
CA GLU A 238 14.11 -4.28 -8.70
C GLU A 238 14.29 -3.10 -9.69
N PRO A 239 14.73 -3.35 -10.94
CA PRO A 239 14.91 -2.30 -11.95
C PRO A 239 13.66 -1.45 -12.17
N GLU A 240 12.48 -2.07 -12.13
CA GLU A 240 11.19 -1.39 -12.30
C GLU A 240 10.92 -0.36 -11.20
N ARG A 241 11.33 -0.66 -9.95
CA ARG A 241 11.16 0.26 -8.81
C ARG A 241 12.16 1.40 -8.85
N SER A 242 13.39 1.11 -9.24
CA SER A 242 14.39 2.15 -9.48
C SER A 242 13.90 3.14 -10.55
N ALA A 243 13.26 2.63 -11.60
CA ALA A 243 12.61 3.47 -12.61
C ALA A 243 11.41 4.23 -12.03
N ALA A 244 10.59 3.62 -11.18
CA ALA A 244 9.47 4.29 -10.52
C ALA A 244 9.92 5.45 -9.63
N ILE A 245 10.98 5.28 -8.83
CA ILE A 245 11.57 6.33 -7.98
C ILE A 245 12.08 7.49 -8.86
N ARG A 246 12.89 7.20 -9.89
CA ARG A 246 13.41 8.22 -10.82
C ARG A 246 12.28 9.03 -11.46
N LEU A 247 11.25 8.34 -11.97
CA LEU A 247 10.11 8.99 -12.62
C LEU A 247 9.25 9.79 -11.63
N GLY A 248 9.09 9.28 -10.41
CA GLY A 248 8.40 10.01 -9.33
C GLY A 248 9.11 11.31 -8.97
N ILE A 249 10.44 11.29 -8.80
CA ILE A 249 11.23 12.49 -8.53
C ILE A 249 11.22 13.46 -9.72
N THR A 250 11.25 12.97 -10.97
CA THR A 250 11.04 13.83 -12.14
C THR A 250 9.64 14.45 -12.15
N ALA A 251 8.60 13.75 -11.70
CA ALA A 251 7.26 14.32 -11.57
C ALA A 251 7.20 15.42 -10.49
N VAL A 252 7.91 15.25 -9.38
CA VAL A 252 8.08 16.30 -8.36
C VAL A 252 8.75 17.53 -8.98
N GLU A 253 9.82 17.36 -9.75
CA GLU A 253 10.51 18.48 -10.41
C GLU A 253 9.58 19.26 -11.36
N VAL A 254 8.75 18.57 -12.14
CA VAL A 254 7.73 19.18 -13.00
C VAL A 254 6.78 20.07 -12.17
N LEU A 255 6.26 19.54 -11.06
CA LEU A 255 5.37 20.27 -10.17
C LEU A 255 6.03 21.48 -9.51
N VAL A 256 7.25 21.32 -8.99
CA VAL A 256 8.02 22.40 -8.35
C VAL A 256 8.32 23.52 -9.35
N ARG A 257 8.79 23.19 -10.56
CA ARG A 257 8.96 24.18 -11.63
C ARG A 257 7.63 24.84 -12.02
N GLY A 258 6.52 24.13 -11.85
CA GLY A 258 5.16 24.59 -12.11
C GLY A 258 4.63 25.53 -11.03
N GLY A 259 5.41 25.77 -9.98
CA GLY A 259 5.06 26.62 -8.84
C GLY A 259 4.30 25.88 -7.73
N VAL A 260 4.17 24.56 -7.80
CA VAL A 260 3.53 23.78 -6.73
C VAL A 260 4.51 23.63 -5.57
N ARG A 261 4.05 24.02 -4.37
CA ARG A 261 4.81 23.95 -3.11
C ARG A 261 4.13 23.12 -2.03
N ASP A 262 2.96 22.56 -2.32
CA ASP A 262 2.21 21.75 -1.37
C ASP A 262 2.94 20.44 -1.11
N THR A 263 3.46 20.27 0.11
CA THR A 263 4.25 19.14 0.57
C THR A 263 3.60 17.80 0.26
N GLU A 264 2.29 17.67 0.49
CA GLU A 264 1.58 16.41 0.35
C GLU A 264 1.24 16.10 -1.12
N VAL A 265 1.02 17.13 -1.94
CA VAL A 265 0.88 16.96 -3.39
C VAL A 265 2.19 16.46 -4.00
N LEU A 266 3.33 17.02 -3.57
CA LEU A 266 4.65 16.59 -4.04
C LEU A 266 4.98 15.16 -3.56
N ALA A 267 4.68 14.84 -2.29
CA ALA A 267 4.82 13.48 -1.76
C ALA A 267 3.95 12.47 -2.51
N ALA A 268 2.68 12.80 -2.79
CA ALA A 268 1.79 11.97 -3.60
C ALA A 268 2.33 11.79 -5.03
N ALA A 269 2.86 12.83 -5.65
CA ALA A 269 3.43 12.73 -6.99
C ALA A 269 4.65 11.81 -7.07
N ALA A 270 5.51 11.83 -6.04
CA ALA A 270 6.70 10.99 -5.97
C ALA A 270 6.36 9.48 -5.94
N VAL A 271 5.26 9.10 -5.29
CA VAL A 271 4.89 7.69 -5.07
C VAL A 271 3.75 7.20 -5.95
N PHE A 272 3.12 8.09 -6.74
CA PHE A 272 1.96 7.79 -7.57
C PHE A 272 2.10 6.48 -8.35
N ARG A 273 3.26 6.24 -8.96
CA ARG A 273 3.53 5.04 -9.76
C ARG A 273 3.51 3.75 -8.97
N ALA A 274 3.91 3.77 -7.71
CA ALA A 274 3.94 2.58 -6.87
C ALA A 274 2.54 2.06 -6.55
N VAL A 275 1.52 2.92 -6.64
CA VAL A 275 0.13 2.61 -6.29
C VAL A 275 -0.83 2.66 -7.48
N GLU A 276 -0.37 3.09 -8.65
CA GLU A 276 -1.17 3.24 -9.87
C GLU A 276 -1.30 1.90 -10.62
N PRO A 277 -2.51 1.32 -10.76
CA PRO A 277 -2.71 0.05 -11.46
C PRO A 277 -2.23 0.06 -12.91
N LEU A 278 -2.37 1.17 -13.64
CA LEU A 278 -1.84 1.32 -15.01
C LEU A 278 -0.30 1.27 -15.08
N HIS A 279 0.37 1.28 -13.93
CA HIS A 279 1.82 1.13 -13.78
C HIS A 279 2.21 -0.16 -13.05
N GLY A 280 1.26 -1.09 -12.85
CA GLY A 280 1.49 -2.33 -12.09
C GLY A 280 1.47 -2.13 -10.57
N GLY A 281 1.04 -0.95 -10.10
CA GLY A 281 0.95 -0.63 -8.68
C GLY A 281 -0.24 -1.31 -7.99
N GLU A 282 -0.09 -1.56 -6.70
CA GLU A 282 -1.08 -2.25 -5.87
C GLU A 282 -1.92 -1.23 -5.09
N ARG A 283 -3.04 -0.81 -5.69
CA ARG A 283 -3.97 0.18 -5.11
C ARG A 283 -4.54 -0.25 -3.75
N ASP A 284 -4.62 -1.55 -3.47
CA ASP A 284 -5.15 -2.07 -2.21
C ASP A 284 -4.34 -1.61 -0.99
N THR A 285 -3.06 -1.31 -1.17
CA THR A 285 -2.19 -0.72 -0.13
C THR A 285 -2.64 0.68 0.34
N LEU A 286 -3.52 1.36 -0.41
CA LEU A 286 -4.10 2.64 -0.02
C LEU A 286 -5.33 2.50 0.90
N ARG A 287 -5.90 1.29 1.06
CA ARG A 287 -7.12 1.09 1.87
C ARG A 287 -6.88 1.36 3.35
N GLU A 288 -5.78 0.84 3.90
CA GLU A 288 -5.48 0.92 5.34
C GLU A 288 -5.01 2.32 5.79
N ALA A 289 -4.44 3.10 4.87
CA ALA A 289 -3.83 4.40 5.19
C ALA A 289 -4.81 5.58 5.20
N ALA A 290 -5.94 5.48 4.48
CA ALA A 290 -6.90 6.58 4.36
C ALA A 290 -7.75 6.78 5.63
N ASP A 291 -7.95 5.72 6.42
CA ASP A 291 -8.77 5.75 7.64
C ASP A 291 -8.10 6.55 8.78
N GLY A 292 -6.80 6.84 8.65
CA GLY A 292 -6.02 7.67 9.58
C GLY A 292 -6.07 9.18 9.30
N GLY A 293 -6.81 9.64 8.29
CA GLY A 293 -6.98 11.08 8.00
C GLY A 293 -5.79 11.77 7.32
N ALA A 294 -4.80 11.01 6.82
CA ALA A 294 -3.67 11.57 6.08
C ALA A 294 -4.09 11.96 4.64
N ARG A 295 -3.68 13.15 4.18
CA ARG A 295 -4.10 13.70 2.87
C ARG A 295 -3.33 13.09 1.70
N VAL A 296 -2.08 12.62 1.86
CA VAL A 296 -1.34 11.90 0.80
C VAL A 296 -2.07 10.65 0.29
N PRO A 297 -2.52 9.69 1.14
CA PRO A 297 -3.35 8.57 0.68
C PRO A 297 -4.62 8.98 -0.05
N MET A 298 -5.28 10.06 0.41
CA MET A 298 -6.49 10.58 -0.24
C MET A 298 -6.18 11.10 -1.65
N LEU A 299 -5.12 11.90 -1.78
CA LEU A 299 -4.64 12.40 -3.07
C LEU A 299 -4.31 11.26 -4.03
N LEU A 300 -3.58 10.25 -3.57
CA LEU A 300 -3.24 9.05 -4.35
C LEU A 300 -4.48 8.28 -4.77
N ARG A 301 -5.45 8.10 -3.87
CA ARG A 301 -6.71 7.41 -4.17
C ARG A 301 -7.53 8.16 -5.22
N SER A 302 -7.56 9.48 -5.17
CA SER A 302 -8.24 10.30 -6.16
C SER A 302 -7.50 10.37 -7.49
N ALA A 303 -6.18 10.29 -7.47
CA ALA A 303 -5.34 10.36 -8.66
C ALA A 303 -5.27 9.02 -9.40
N THR A 304 -5.41 7.88 -8.71
CA THR A 304 -5.17 6.56 -9.31
C THR A 304 -6.34 6.04 -10.15
N SER A 305 -6.04 5.26 -11.19
CA SER A 305 -7.08 4.60 -12.00
C SER A 305 -7.86 3.55 -11.18
N PRO A 306 -9.11 3.23 -11.54
CA PRO A 306 -9.80 2.08 -10.96
C PRO A 306 -9.02 0.79 -11.23
N HIS A 307 -9.05 -0.15 -10.27
CA HIS A 307 -8.43 -1.46 -10.41
C HIS A 307 -9.20 -2.32 -11.42
N LEU A 308 -8.47 -3.05 -12.27
CA LEU A 308 -9.04 -3.95 -13.27
C LEU A 308 -8.82 -5.42 -12.89
N PRO A 309 -9.87 -6.26 -12.89
CA PRO A 309 -9.70 -7.70 -12.79
C PRO A 309 -8.83 -8.27 -13.92
N ASN A 310 -7.96 -9.22 -13.62
CA ASN A 310 -7.03 -9.83 -14.58
C ASN A 310 -7.71 -10.62 -15.72
N ALA A 311 -9.02 -10.88 -15.65
CA ALA A 311 -9.75 -11.76 -16.58
C ALA A 311 -10.37 -11.02 -17.80
N LEU A 312 -9.80 -9.91 -18.27
CA LEU A 312 -10.48 -9.00 -19.20
C LEU A 312 -10.02 -9.12 -20.67
N GLU A 313 -11.00 -9.14 -21.59
CA GLU A 313 -10.84 -9.21 -23.06
C GLU A 313 -10.32 -7.91 -23.73
N LEU A 314 -9.80 -8.05 -24.95
CA LEU A 314 -9.30 -6.98 -25.83
C LEU A 314 -10.32 -5.85 -26.02
N GLY A 315 -9.90 -4.60 -25.81
CA GLY A 315 -10.70 -3.39 -26.08
C GLY A 315 -11.26 -2.66 -24.84
N ARG A 316 -11.26 -3.29 -23.66
CA ARG A 316 -11.73 -2.65 -22.40
C ARG A 316 -10.75 -1.63 -21.81
N GLU A 317 -9.46 -1.69 -22.13
CA GLU A 317 -8.47 -0.69 -21.71
C GLU A 317 -8.82 0.74 -22.15
N LYS A 318 -9.36 0.89 -23.37
CA LYS A 318 -9.81 2.18 -23.90
C LYS A 318 -11.01 2.74 -23.12
N LEU A 319 -11.90 1.88 -22.65
CA LEU A 319 -13.06 2.28 -21.84
C LEU A 319 -12.64 2.71 -20.43
N VAL A 320 -11.69 2.00 -19.82
CA VAL A 320 -11.17 2.33 -18.49
C VAL A 320 -10.43 3.64 -18.52
N TYR A 321 -9.59 3.82 -19.54
CA TYR A 321 -8.91 5.08 -19.78
C TYR A 321 -9.92 6.23 -19.98
N ARG A 322 -11.01 6.01 -20.73
CA ARG A 322 -12.10 6.99 -20.87
C ARG A 322 -12.73 7.36 -19.53
N VAL A 323 -13.13 6.36 -18.74
CA VAL A 323 -13.76 6.58 -17.43
C VAL A 323 -12.80 7.33 -16.49
N TYR A 324 -11.52 6.97 -16.53
CA TYR A 324 -10.49 7.63 -15.77
C TYR A 324 -10.31 9.10 -16.17
N VAL A 325 -10.27 9.42 -17.47
CA VAL A 325 -10.22 10.80 -17.97
C VAL A 325 -11.45 11.61 -17.51
N GLU A 326 -12.66 11.05 -17.60
CA GLU A 326 -13.88 11.74 -17.13
C GLU A 326 -13.89 11.93 -15.60
N HIS A 327 -13.34 10.97 -14.86
CA HIS A 327 -13.12 11.11 -13.42
C HIS A 327 -12.16 12.26 -13.13
N LEU A 328 -11.00 12.30 -13.79
CA LEU A 328 -10.00 13.35 -13.60
C LEU A 328 -10.58 14.74 -13.87
N ARG A 329 -11.38 14.92 -14.92
CA ARG A 329 -12.04 16.21 -15.23
C ARG A 329 -12.93 16.73 -14.10
N LYS A 330 -13.42 15.86 -13.22
CA LYS A 330 -14.24 16.23 -12.05
C LYS A 330 -13.41 16.42 -10.78
N MET A 331 -12.13 16.09 -10.80
CA MET A 331 -11.24 16.20 -9.64
C MET A 331 -10.65 17.61 -9.51
N PRO A 332 -10.30 18.02 -8.27
CA PRO A 332 -9.52 19.23 -8.03
C PRO A 332 -8.23 19.27 -8.85
N TRP A 333 -7.78 20.47 -9.23
CA TRP A 333 -6.62 20.63 -10.10
C TRP A 333 -5.34 19.99 -9.51
N VAL A 334 -5.18 19.98 -8.18
CA VAL A 334 -4.05 19.33 -7.48
C VAL A 334 -3.96 17.83 -7.75
N VAL A 335 -5.11 17.13 -7.81
CA VAL A 335 -5.16 15.69 -8.13
C VAL A 335 -4.79 15.47 -9.59
N ARG A 336 -5.31 16.30 -10.49
CA ARG A 336 -4.98 16.24 -11.92
C ARG A 336 -3.50 16.55 -12.16
N ALA A 337 -2.93 17.49 -11.42
CA ALA A 337 -1.52 17.87 -11.51
C ALA A 337 -0.60 16.69 -11.19
N ILE A 338 -0.90 15.88 -10.16
CA ILE A 338 -0.15 14.66 -9.83
C ILE A 338 -0.07 13.71 -11.04
N VAL A 339 -1.21 13.48 -11.70
CA VAL A 339 -1.29 12.57 -12.85
C VAL A 339 -0.57 13.14 -14.06
N LEU A 340 -0.84 14.39 -14.42
CA LEU A 340 -0.23 15.03 -15.59
C LEU A 340 1.28 15.20 -15.42
N ALA A 341 1.77 15.53 -14.22
CA ALA A 341 3.21 15.58 -13.94
C ALA A 341 3.88 14.22 -14.12
N ASN A 342 3.23 13.13 -13.71
CA ASN A 342 3.74 11.77 -13.96
C ASN A 342 3.71 11.36 -15.44
N ARG A 343 2.81 11.94 -16.24
CA ARG A 343 2.80 11.77 -17.72
C ARG A 343 3.90 12.59 -18.38
N ILE A 344 4.12 13.82 -17.92
CA ILE A 344 5.25 14.64 -18.37
C ILE A 344 6.58 13.98 -18.01
N ALA A 345 6.71 13.42 -16.81
CA ALA A 345 7.91 12.68 -16.40
C ALA A 345 8.22 11.51 -17.33
N ASP A 346 7.20 10.76 -17.78
CA ASP A 346 7.36 9.74 -18.81
C ASP A 346 7.95 10.33 -20.11
N ILE A 347 7.43 11.47 -20.58
CA ILE A 347 7.86 12.11 -21.84
C ILE A 347 9.28 12.67 -21.73
N ALA A 348 9.61 13.29 -20.60
CA ALA A 348 10.84 14.02 -20.36
C ALA A 348 12.04 13.10 -20.06
N THR A 349 11.79 11.86 -19.61
CA THR A 349 12.84 10.93 -19.18
C THR A 349 13.35 10.09 -20.37
N PRO A 350 14.60 10.25 -20.83
CA PRO A 350 15.11 9.57 -22.03
C PRO A 350 15.12 8.05 -21.95
N GLU A 351 15.29 7.49 -20.75
CA GLU A 351 15.31 6.06 -20.46
C GLU A 351 13.94 5.40 -20.66
N VAL A 352 12.87 6.19 -20.75
CA VAL A 352 11.53 5.69 -21.06
C VAL A 352 11.45 5.34 -22.55
N PRO A 353 10.99 4.12 -22.91
CA PRO A 353 10.89 3.69 -24.31
C PRO A 353 10.17 4.71 -25.18
N ALA A 354 10.69 4.96 -26.38
CA ALA A 354 10.17 5.99 -27.29
C ALA A 354 8.67 5.84 -27.58
N THR A 355 8.20 4.59 -27.77
CA THR A 355 6.79 4.26 -27.96
C THR A 355 5.92 4.69 -26.78
N ARG A 356 6.39 4.49 -25.54
CA ARG A 356 5.69 4.94 -24.33
C ARG A 356 5.67 6.47 -24.24
N ARG A 357 6.78 7.14 -24.59
CA ARG A 357 6.85 8.61 -24.62
C ARG A 357 5.87 9.19 -25.64
N GLU A 358 5.78 8.60 -26.82
CA GLU A 358 4.82 8.99 -27.86
C GLU A 358 3.37 8.79 -27.41
N ASN A 359 3.05 7.64 -26.82
CA ASN A 359 1.73 7.39 -26.23
C ASN A 359 1.37 8.44 -25.17
N ARG A 360 2.35 8.85 -24.33
CA ARG A 360 2.11 9.89 -23.32
C ARG A 360 1.93 11.28 -23.92
N ARG A 361 2.63 11.62 -25.00
CA ARG A 361 2.38 12.86 -25.73
C ARG A 361 0.98 12.87 -26.33
N TYR A 362 0.55 11.76 -26.93
CA TYR A 362 -0.82 11.62 -27.44
C TYR A 362 -1.86 11.80 -26.32
N ASP A 363 -1.66 11.15 -25.18
CA ASP A 363 -2.52 11.28 -24.00
C ASP A 363 -2.63 12.75 -23.55
N LEU A 364 -1.49 13.43 -23.44
CA LEU A 364 -1.37 14.80 -22.93
C LEU A 364 -1.92 15.85 -23.91
N ALA A 365 -1.68 15.68 -25.22
CA ALA A 365 -2.17 16.55 -26.28
C ALA A 365 -3.66 16.33 -26.60
N GLY A 366 -4.20 15.17 -26.24
CA GLY A 366 -5.57 14.81 -26.53
C GLY A 366 -6.46 14.74 -25.28
N PRO A 367 -6.82 13.53 -24.81
CA PRO A 367 -7.87 13.35 -23.78
C PRO A 367 -7.61 14.10 -22.47
N LEU A 368 -6.33 14.25 -22.07
CA LEU A 368 -5.92 14.89 -20.83
C LEU A 368 -5.69 16.40 -20.95
N LEU A 369 -5.62 16.96 -22.15
CA LEU A 369 -5.28 18.39 -22.33
C LEU A 369 -6.28 19.30 -21.59
N SER A 370 -7.57 18.97 -21.68
CA SER A 370 -8.64 19.70 -20.97
C SER A 370 -8.55 19.59 -19.44
N CYS A 371 -7.83 18.60 -18.91
CA CYS A 371 -7.56 18.45 -17.49
C CYS A 371 -6.51 19.45 -16.97
N ALA A 372 -5.88 20.26 -17.81
CA ALA A 372 -4.92 21.29 -17.37
C ALA A 372 -5.45 22.73 -17.52
N ARG A 373 -6.71 22.92 -17.95
CA ARG A 373 -7.26 24.23 -18.30
C ARG A 373 -7.16 25.26 -17.18
N ASP A 374 -7.51 24.87 -15.96
CA ASP A 374 -7.55 25.70 -14.75
C ASP A 374 -6.29 25.56 -13.88
N PHE A 375 -5.20 24.99 -14.41
CA PHE A 375 -3.93 24.94 -13.70
C PHE A 375 -3.34 26.34 -13.51
N PRO A 376 -2.50 26.54 -12.46
CA PRO A 376 -1.67 27.73 -12.35
C PRO A 376 -0.86 27.96 -13.63
N GLU A 377 -0.65 29.23 -13.99
CA GLU A 377 -0.05 29.63 -15.29
C GLU A 377 1.27 28.90 -15.59
N ARG A 378 2.19 28.84 -14.62
CA ARG A 378 3.49 28.16 -14.79
C ARG A 378 3.35 26.65 -15.04
N LEU A 379 2.43 25.99 -14.33
CA LEU A 379 2.18 24.56 -14.53
C LEU A 379 1.48 24.31 -15.87
N ARG A 380 0.55 25.19 -16.26
CA ARG A 380 -0.12 25.13 -17.57
C ARG A 380 0.85 25.31 -18.72
N ALA A 381 1.82 26.22 -18.59
CA ALA A 381 2.87 26.44 -19.57
C ALA A 381 3.73 25.18 -19.79
N GLN A 382 4.06 24.45 -18.71
CA GLN A 382 4.74 23.16 -18.84
C GLN A 382 3.90 22.10 -19.54
N VAL A 383 2.61 21.99 -19.20
CA VAL A 383 1.72 21.08 -19.94
C VAL A 383 1.72 21.44 -21.42
N ALA A 384 1.63 22.73 -21.76
CA ALA A 384 1.65 23.20 -23.14
C ALA A 384 2.95 22.84 -23.89
N GLU A 385 4.11 22.99 -23.23
CA GLU A 385 5.42 22.63 -23.77
C GLU A 385 5.49 21.15 -24.17
N TYR A 386 5.06 20.25 -23.28
CA TYR A 386 5.13 18.81 -23.52
C TYR A 386 3.98 18.25 -24.38
N ALA A 387 2.82 18.92 -24.37
CA ALA A 387 1.66 18.55 -25.19
C ALA A 387 1.76 19.11 -26.63
N GLY A 388 2.49 20.21 -26.83
CA GLY A 388 2.49 20.95 -28.09
C GLY A 388 1.19 21.71 -28.36
N ALA A 389 0.35 21.93 -27.34
CA ALA A 389 -0.94 22.60 -27.45
C ALA A 389 -1.30 23.34 -26.14
N ASP A 390 -1.94 24.51 -26.25
CA ASP A 390 -2.34 25.32 -25.08
C ASP A 390 -3.56 24.71 -24.35
N PRO A 391 -3.45 24.33 -23.07
CA PRO A 391 -4.58 23.83 -22.28
C PRO A 391 -5.69 24.87 -22.03
N ALA A 392 -5.40 26.17 -22.07
CA ALA A 392 -6.38 27.21 -21.71
C ALA A 392 -7.60 27.19 -22.65
N GLY A 393 -7.37 26.94 -23.94
CA GLY A 393 -8.43 26.82 -24.96
C GLY A 393 -8.95 25.41 -25.17
N ALA A 394 -8.38 24.39 -24.52
CA ALA A 394 -8.67 23.00 -24.82
C ALA A 394 -10.09 22.60 -24.43
N THR A 395 -10.95 22.26 -25.39
CA THR A 395 -12.25 21.63 -25.15
C THR A 395 -12.07 20.14 -24.82
N PRO A 396 -12.90 19.55 -23.93
CA PRO A 396 -12.88 18.12 -23.71
C PRO A 396 -13.12 17.39 -25.03
N LEU A 397 -12.09 16.71 -25.54
CA LEU A 397 -12.25 15.90 -26.75
C LEU A 397 -13.28 14.81 -26.48
N PRO A 398 -14.34 14.70 -27.31
CA PRO A 398 -15.24 13.57 -27.25
C PRO A 398 -14.42 12.33 -27.60
N LEU A 399 -14.29 11.42 -26.65
CA LEU A 399 -13.63 10.14 -26.85
C LEU A 399 -14.53 9.33 -27.81
N GLY A 400 -14.12 9.21 -29.08
CA GLY A 400 -14.96 8.83 -30.24
C GLY A 400 -15.87 7.59 -30.10
N SER A 401 -16.88 7.57 -31.00
CA SER A 401 -18.04 6.65 -31.26
C SER A 401 -18.65 5.87 -30.08
N GLN A 402 -19.98 5.75 -30.12
CA GLN A 402 -20.83 5.20 -29.05
C GLN A 402 -20.26 3.92 -28.41
N PRO A 403 -20.39 3.78 -27.09
CA PRO A 403 -19.88 2.60 -26.41
C PRO A 403 -20.60 1.33 -26.90
N PRO A 404 -19.96 0.15 -26.88
CA PRO A 404 -20.71 -1.10 -26.86
C PRO A 404 -21.68 -1.05 -25.68
N GLU A 405 -22.88 -1.58 -25.88
CA GLU A 405 -24.08 -1.39 -25.06
C GLU A 405 -23.81 -1.33 -23.54
N VAL A 406 -23.67 -0.11 -23.00
CA VAL A 406 -23.50 0.11 -21.56
C VAL A 406 -24.85 -0.18 -20.90
N ILE A 407 -24.83 -0.88 -19.76
CA ILE A 407 -26.01 -1.02 -18.91
C ILE A 407 -26.29 0.36 -18.30
N ILE A 408 -27.09 1.15 -19.01
CA ILE A 408 -27.48 2.53 -18.67
C ILE A 408 -28.84 2.62 -18.00
N SER A 409 -29.51 1.49 -17.77
CA SER A 409 -30.83 1.46 -17.13
C SER A 409 -30.93 0.35 -16.10
N ALA A 410 -31.77 0.60 -15.10
CA ALA A 410 -32.12 -0.38 -14.08
C ALA A 410 -32.70 -1.66 -14.70
N ALA A 411 -33.52 -1.54 -15.74
CA ALA A 411 -34.08 -2.69 -16.46
C ALA A 411 -33.00 -3.59 -17.07
N LYS A 412 -32.01 -3.01 -17.78
CA LYS A 412 -30.88 -3.77 -18.33
C LYS A 412 -30.03 -4.41 -17.25
N ALA A 413 -29.93 -3.78 -16.07
CA ALA A 413 -29.23 -4.37 -14.94
C ALA A 413 -29.94 -5.64 -14.44
N VAL A 414 -31.25 -5.58 -14.27
CA VAL A 414 -32.08 -6.75 -13.91
C VAL A 414 -31.94 -7.86 -14.93
N ASP A 415 -32.02 -7.54 -16.22
CA ASP A 415 -31.89 -8.52 -17.29
C ASP A 415 -30.51 -9.18 -17.30
N ARG A 416 -29.45 -8.42 -17.04
CA ARG A 416 -28.08 -8.95 -16.94
C ARG A 416 -27.88 -9.85 -15.72
N VAL A 417 -28.47 -9.52 -14.55
CA VAL A 417 -28.46 -10.42 -13.40
C VAL A 417 -29.17 -11.72 -13.75
N ARG A 418 -30.39 -11.66 -14.29
CA ARG A 418 -31.16 -12.85 -14.69
C ARG A 418 -30.40 -13.73 -15.68
N ALA A 419 -29.77 -13.11 -16.69
CA ALA A 419 -28.98 -13.83 -17.68
C ALA A 419 -27.73 -14.50 -17.08
N THR A 420 -27.16 -13.94 -16.01
CA THR A 420 -25.91 -14.42 -15.40
C THR A 420 -26.14 -15.44 -14.29
N THR A 421 -27.12 -15.20 -13.42
CA THR A 421 -27.36 -16.00 -12.20
C THR A 421 -28.47 -17.03 -12.40
N GLY A 422 -29.32 -16.87 -13.43
CA GLY A 422 -30.51 -17.71 -13.66
C GLY A 422 -31.58 -17.63 -12.56
N LYS A 423 -31.35 -16.83 -11.51
CA LYS A 423 -32.20 -16.72 -10.33
C LYS A 423 -32.22 -15.26 -9.86
N LEU A 424 -33.39 -14.65 -9.97
CA LEU A 424 -33.70 -13.36 -9.36
C LEU A 424 -35.21 -13.32 -9.12
N LEU A 425 -35.63 -13.51 -7.87
CA LEU A 425 -37.04 -13.60 -7.51
C LEU A 425 -37.68 -12.21 -7.48
N GLU A 426 -38.93 -12.10 -7.95
CA GLU A 426 -39.72 -10.87 -7.84
C GLU A 426 -40.33 -10.69 -6.43
N PRO A 427 -40.50 -9.45 -5.95
CA PRO A 427 -40.17 -8.18 -6.61
C PRO A 427 -38.69 -7.80 -6.51
N VAL A 428 -38.14 -7.19 -7.56
CA VAL A 428 -36.74 -6.75 -7.63
C VAL A 428 -36.60 -5.26 -7.35
N ARG A 429 -35.62 -4.90 -6.52
CA ARG A 429 -35.18 -3.51 -6.31
C ARG A 429 -33.83 -3.25 -6.95
N VAL A 430 -33.72 -2.07 -7.56
CA VAL A 430 -32.49 -1.62 -8.20
C VAL A 430 -32.12 -0.23 -7.67
N ASP A 431 -30.95 -0.13 -7.07
CA ASP A 431 -30.38 1.14 -6.65
C ASP A 431 -29.20 1.51 -7.55
N ASP A 432 -29.20 2.74 -8.06
CA ASP A 432 -28.03 3.28 -8.73
C ASP A 432 -26.99 3.70 -7.67
N ILE A 433 -25.84 3.03 -7.67
CA ILE A 433 -24.75 3.33 -6.73
C ILE A 433 -23.54 3.95 -7.44
N GLY A 434 -23.74 4.57 -8.61
CA GLY A 434 -22.73 5.25 -9.40
C GLY A 434 -22.21 4.40 -10.55
N MET A 435 -21.09 3.69 -10.35
CA MET A 435 -20.48 2.84 -11.41
C MET A 435 -21.17 1.48 -11.59
N ALA A 436 -22.15 1.17 -10.75
CA ALA A 436 -22.90 -0.07 -10.77
C ALA A 436 -24.37 0.16 -10.41
N TYR A 437 -25.20 -0.81 -10.76
CA TYR A 437 -26.53 -0.99 -10.18
C TYR A 437 -26.44 -2.06 -9.10
N ARG A 438 -26.95 -1.76 -7.91
CA ARG A 438 -27.22 -2.76 -6.89
C ARG A 438 -28.59 -3.35 -7.17
N VAL A 439 -28.65 -4.62 -7.51
CA VAL A 439 -29.87 -5.37 -7.82
C VAL A 439 -30.08 -6.40 -6.72
N ARG A 440 -31.27 -6.41 -6.12
CA ARG A 440 -31.64 -7.38 -5.07
C ARG A 440 -33.08 -7.80 -5.18
N SER A 441 -33.38 -9.01 -4.75
CA SER A 441 -34.75 -9.48 -4.58
C SER A 441 -35.27 -9.09 -3.20
N ASP A 442 -36.52 -8.66 -3.09
CA ASP A 442 -37.18 -8.48 -1.79
C ASP A 442 -37.45 -9.81 -1.07
N ARG A 443 -37.37 -10.95 -1.79
CA ARG A 443 -37.56 -12.30 -1.23
C ARG A 443 -36.27 -12.95 -0.72
N GLU A 444 -35.12 -12.48 -1.19
CA GLU A 444 -33.78 -12.89 -0.77
C GLU A 444 -32.93 -11.63 -0.52
N PRO A 445 -33.31 -10.79 0.47
CA PRO A 445 -32.70 -9.47 0.67
C PRO A 445 -31.21 -9.54 1.02
N GLU A 446 -30.75 -10.67 1.55
CA GLU A 446 -29.35 -10.97 1.83
C GLU A 446 -28.55 -11.29 0.57
N HIS A 447 -29.16 -11.58 -0.58
CA HIS A 447 -28.43 -11.80 -1.82
C HIS A 447 -28.42 -10.54 -2.67
N VAL A 448 -27.25 -9.90 -2.78
CA VAL A 448 -27.09 -8.65 -3.52
C VAL A 448 -26.19 -8.87 -4.72
N HIS A 449 -26.70 -8.48 -5.88
CA HIS A 449 -25.98 -8.52 -7.13
C HIS A 449 -25.57 -7.11 -7.52
N PHE A 450 -24.28 -6.89 -7.73
CA PHE A 450 -23.78 -5.65 -8.29
C PHE A 450 -23.55 -5.84 -9.78
N VAL A 451 -24.32 -5.11 -10.58
CA VAL A 451 -24.16 -5.05 -12.03
C VAL A 451 -23.31 -3.85 -12.36
N HIS A 452 -22.06 -4.10 -12.69
CA HIS A 452 -21.15 -3.02 -13.02
C HIS A 452 -21.52 -2.43 -14.38
N LYS A 453 -21.89 -1.14 -14.43
CA LYS A 453 -22.46 -0.50 -15.64
C LYS A 453 -21.51 -0.55 -16.84
N LEU A 454 -20.21 -0.53 -16.54
CA LEU A 454 -19.14 -0.37 -17.54
C LEU A 454 -18.51 -1.68 -18.01
N CYS A 455 -18.59 -2.77 -17.24
CA CYS A 455 -17.99 -4.05 -17.62
C CYS A 455 -19.00 -5.20 -17.64
N GLU A 456 -20.29 -4.91 -17.36
CA GLU A 456 -21.43 -5.82 -17.42
C GLU A 456 -21.29 -7.09 -16.56
N THR A 457 -20.28 -7.11 -15.69
CA THR A 457 -20.05 -8.20 -14.76
C THR A 457 -21.07 -8.10 -13.64
N VAL A 458 -21.69 -9.23 -13.35
CA VAL A 458 -22.50 -9.41 -12.15
C VAL A 458 -21.60 -10.02 -11.10
N SER A 459 -21.33 -9.29 -10.02
CA SER A 459 -20.74 -9.86 -8.81
C SER A 459 -21.85 -10.04 -7.78
N SER A 460 -21.92 -11.22 -7.18
CA SER A 460 -22.89 -11.54 -6.14
C SER A 460 -22.18 -11.55 -4.79
N GLU A 461 -22.74 -10.86 -3.80
CA GLU A 461 -22.29 -10.93 -2.41
C GLU A 461 -23.50 -11.16 -1.51
N ILE A 462 -23.26 -11.83 -0.37
CA ILE A 462 -24.26 -11.91 0.69
C ILE A 462 -24.17 -10.61 1.52
N ASP A 463 -25.22 -9.80 1.50
CA ASP A 463 -25.31 -8.50 2.14
C ASP A 463 -25.60 -8.61 3.64
N TYR A 464 -24.53 -8.79 4.41
CA TYR A 464 -24.52 -8.60 5.86
C TYR A 464 -24.36 -7.11 6.24
N GLY A 465 -25.07 -6.21 5.57
CA GLY A 465 -25.14 -4.77 5.86
C GLY A 465 -23.97 -3.92 5.36
N ALA A 466 -22.85 -4.53 4.95
CA ALA A 466 -21.65 -3.83 4.50
C ALA A 466 -21.31 -4.04 3.02
N ALA A 467 -22.05 -4.86 2.26
CA ALA A 467 -21.65 -5.24 0.89
C ALA A 467 -21.59 -4.04 -0.06
N THR A 468 -22.51 -3.08 0.09
CA THR A 468 -22.53 -1.86 -0.73
C THR A 468 -21.34 -0.94 -0.40
N GLU A 469 -21.00 -0.83 0.87
CA GLU A 469 -19.84 -0.05 1.33
C GLU A 469 -18.52 -0.71 0.93
N LYS A 470 -18.43 -2.04 1.05
CA LYS A 470 -17.32 -2.86 0.58
C LYS A 470 -17.15 -2.76 -0.93
N TYR A 471 -18.24 -2.78 -1.70
CA TYR A 471 -18.23 -2.57 -3.14
C TYR A 471 -17.75 -1.16 -3.51
N ARG A 472 -18.33 -0.11 -2.90
CA ARG A 472 -17.85 1.27 -3.10
C ARG A 472 -16.38 1.42 -2.73
N ALA A 473 -15.96 0.83 -1.61
CA ALA A 473 -14.58 0.80 -1.16
C ALA A 473 -13.64 0.06 -2.14
N ARG A 474 -14.10 -1.05 -2.72
CA ARG A 474 -13.36 -1.90 -3.66
C ARG A 474 -13.22 -1.27 -5.05
N TYR A 475 -14.26 -0.61 -5.55
CA TYR A 475 -14.29 -0.04 -6.90
C TYR A 475 -14.18 1.49 -6.94
N GLY A 476 -13.98 2.13 -5.78
CA GLY A 476 -13.60 3.53 -5.69
C GLY A 476 -14.67 4.53 -6.11
N VAL A 477 -15.96 4.21 -5.96
CA VAL A 477 -17.04 5.15 -6.25
C VAL A 477 -17.18 6.14 -5.10
N PHE A 478 -16.29 7.14 -5.02
CA PHE A 478 -16.37 8.22 -4.05
C PHE A 478 -16.31 9.58 -4.75
N THR A 479 -17.37 10.35 -4.59
CA THR A 479 -17.35 11.80 -4.80
C THR A 479 -16.66 12.45 -3.60
N LEU A 480 -15.56 13.18 -3.83
CA LEU A 480 -15.08 14.14 -2.83
C LEU A 480 -16.20 15.17 -2.60
N ARG A 481 -16.51 15.50 -1.33
CA ARG A 481 -17.41 16.61 -1.04
C ARG A 481 -16.66 17.93 -1.31
N PRO A 482 -17.31 18.96 -1.87
CA PRO A 482 -16.71 20.29 -2.01
C PRO A 482 -16.22 20.79 -0.65
N GLY A 483 -14.96 21.24 -0.57
CA GLY A 483 -14.36 21.82 0.64
C GLY A 483 -13.32 20.95 1.37
N GLN A 484 -13.19 19.67 1.03
CA GLN A 484 -12.16 18.78 1.62
C GLN A 484 -10.82 18.79 0.84
N ALA A 485 -10.71 19.64 -0.18
CA ALA A 485 -9.58 19.69 -1.11
C ALA A 485 -8.86 21.06 -1.12
N ALA A 486 -9.25 21.97 -0.23
CA ALA A 486 -8.59 23.26 -0.05
C ALA A 486 -7.39 23.10 0.88
#